data_AF-A0A9J6H9J8-F1
#
_entry.id   AF-A0A9J6H9J8-F1
#
_cell.length_a   1.000
_cell.length_b   1.000
_cell.length_c   1.000
_cell.angle_alpha   90.00
_cell.angle_beta   90.00
_cell.angle_gamma   90.00
#
_symmetry.space_group_name_H-M   'P 1'
#
loop_
_entity.id
_entity.type
_entity.pdbx_description
1 polymer ?
#
loop_
_entity_poly.entity_id
_entity_poly.type
_entity_poly.pdbx_seq_one_letter_code
_entity_poly.pdbx_strand_id
1 'polypeptide(L)'
;MTLLLWTLLHEICEHFENDVDGNSVQTKTSLFLDTFVKLGSFGCKGYGRERVTPYIHILAHHASTKHEKFQCLGWFSSQGIEKKNDILKHLHHSRSNKWNSAADALKLAKRLEANEHGRSSRAYIKRDVDYWSRGGIQESRLKRPRCAEESTREPHPPPNADEMDAGQLRTELRAIGVRTAVKGVKKLRAMLKREQQKRLLQ
;
A
#
# COMPACT_ATOMS: atom_id res chain seq x y z
N MET A 1 -28.11 -12.41 -28.64
CA MET A 1 -28.76 -12.85 -27.39
C MET A 1 -27.86 -12.77 -26.17
N THR A 2 -26.58 -13.15 -26.24
CA THR A 2 -25.64 -13.00 -25.11
C THR A 2 -25.43 -11.55 -24.69
N LEU A 3 -25.36 -10.62 -25.66
CA LEU A 3 -25.31 -9.17 -25.39
C LEU A 3 -26.55 -8.70 -24.61
N LEU A 4 -27.74 -9.15 -25.02
CA LEU A 4 -29.01 -8.84 -24.35
C LEU A 4 -29.04 -9.35 -22.90
N LEU A 5 -28.49 -10.54 -22.65
CA LEU A 5 -28.41 -11.08 -21.29
C LEU A 5 -27.53 -10.18 -20.39
N TRP A 6 -26.41 -9.70 -20.92
CA TRP A 6 -25.52 -8.81 -20.17
C TRP A 6 -26.18 -7.45 -19.94
N THR A 7 -26.81 -6.84 -20.95
CA THR A 7 -27.51 -5.56 -20.76
C THR A 7 -28.61 -5.68 -19.70
N LEU A 8 -29.41 -6.76 -19.72
CA LEU A 8 -30.42 -7.01 -18.69
C LEU A 8 -29.80 -7.15 -17.30
N LEU A 9 -28.69 -7.88 -17.17
CA LEU A 9 -28.00 -8.01 -15.89
C LEU A 9 -27.50 -6.65 -15.37
N HIS A 10 -26.91 -5.84 -16.25
CA HIS A 10 -26.44 -4.51 -15.89
C HIS A 10 -27.59 -3.61 -15.41
N GLU A 11 -28.70 -3.58 -16.14
CA GLU A 11 -29.89 -2.82 -15.75
C GLU A 11 -30.48 -3.26 -14.41
N ILE A 12 -30.43 -4.56 -14.10
CA ILE A 12 -30.87 -5.09 -12.80
C ILE A 12 -29.92 -4.63 -11.68
N CYS A 13 -28.61 -4.72 -11.89
CA CYS A 13 -27.62 -4.29 -10.90
C CYS A 13 -27.72 -2.78 -10.64
N GLU A 14 -27.79 -1.97 -11.69
CA GLU A 14 -27.92 -0.52 -11.61
C GLU A 14 -29.21 -0.12 -10.88
N HIS A 15 -30.30 -0.88 -11.08
CA HIS A 15 -31.52 -0.70 -10.31
C HIS A 15 -31.28 -0.94 -8.82
N PHE A 16 -30.68 -2.08 -8.43
CA PHE A 16 -30.42 -2.38 -7.02
C PHE A 16 -29.44 -1.43 -6.33
N GLU A 17 -28.55 -0.79 -7.08
CA GLU A 17 -27.60 0.18 -6.55
C GLU A 17 -28.24 1.56 -6.28
N ASN A 18 -29.11 2.02 -7.18
CA ASN A 18 -29.61 3.39 -7.16
C ASN A 18 -31.03 3.52 -6.59
N ASP A 19 -31.85 2.47 -6.69
CA ASP A 19 -33.22 2.50 -6.23
C ASP A 19 -33.29 2.31 -4.71
N VAL A 20 -33.68 3.37 -4.02
CA VAL A 20 -33.97 3.40 -2.58
C VAL A 20 -35.47 3.40 -2.28
N ASP A 21 -36.31 3.45 -3.31
CA ASP A 21 -37.77 3.50 -3.18
C ASP A 21 -38.40 2.10 -3.17
N GLY A 22 -37.63 1.05 -3.48
CA GLY A 22 -38.08 -0.35 -3.46
C GLY A 22 -38.97 -0.71 -4.66
N ASN A 23 -38.74 -0.08 -5.81
CA ASN A 23 -39.47 -0.39 -7.04
C ASN A 23 -39.21 -1.83 -7.48
N SER A 24 -40.27 -2.50 -7.93
CA SER A 24 -40.17 -3.91 -8.32
C SER A 24 -39.28 -4.10 -9.56
N VAL A 25 -38.36 -5.07 -9.47
CA VAL A 25 -37.45 -5.47 -10.56
C VAL A 25 -37.84 -6.84 -11.12
N GLN A 26 -38.92 -7.43 -10.62
CA GLN A 26 -39.32 -8.81 -10.88
C GLN A 26 -39.37 -9.13 -12.38
N THR A 27 -40.00 -8.26 -13.18
CA THR A 27 -40.10 -8.44 -14.64
C THR A 27 -38.73 -8.54 -15.30
N LYS A 28 -37.78 -7.67 -14.93
CA LYS A 28 -36.42 -7.70 -15.48
C LYS A 28 -35.68 -8.96 -15.04
N THR A 29 -35.79 -9.35 -13.77
CA THR A 29 -35.13 -10.56 -13.23
C THR A 29 -35.67 -11.85 -13.84
N SER A 30 -36.98 -11.95 -14.10
CA SER A 30 -37.59 -13.08 -14.79
C SER A 30 -37.17 -13.13 -16.26
N LEU A 31 -37.16 -11.98 -16.94
CA LEU A 31 -36.71 -11.88 -18.33
C LEU A 31 -35.23 -12.29 -18.49
N PHE A 32 -34.39 -11.94 -17.53
CA PHE A 32 -33.00 -12.41 -17.47
C PHE A 32 -32.92 -13.94 -17.38
N LEU A 33 -33.70 -14.56 -16.47
CA LEU A 33 -33.72 -16.02 -16.33
C LEU A 33 -34.22 -16.72 -17.61
N ASP A 34 -35.30 -16.22 -18.20
CA ASP A 34 -35.85 -16.78 -19.43
C ASP A 34 -34.86 -16.67 -20.60
N THR A 35 -34.15 -15.55 -20.69
CA THR A 35 -33.10 -15.34 -21.70
C THR A 35 -31.93 -16.29 -21.46
N PHE A 36 -31.53 -16.48 -20.20
CA PHE A 36 -30.48 -17.43 -19.81
C PHE A 36 -30.84 -18.88 -20.19
N VAL A 37 -32.08 -19.30 -19.92
CA VAL A 37 -32.54 -20.66 -20.26
C VAL A 37 -32.66 -20.83 -21.77
N LYS A 38 -33.23 -19.85 -22.48
CA LYS A 38 -33.39 -19.88 -23.95
C LYS A 38 -32.04 -20.01 -24.66
N LEU A 39 -30.99 -19.35 -24.18
CA LEU A 39 -29.64 -19.48 -24.74
C LEU A 39 -29.14 -20.94 -24.76
N GLY A 40 -29.50 -21.75 -23.76
CA GLY A 40 -29.19 -23.18 -23.74
C GLY A 40 -29.86 -23.93 -24.88
N SER A 41 -31.12 -23.61 -25.19
CA SER A 41 -31.87 -24.20 -26.31
C SER A 41 -31.27 -23.85 -27.68
N PHE A 42 -30.55 -22.73 -27.80
CA PHE A 42 -29.82 -22.35 -29.02
C PHE A 42 -28.42 -22.98 -29.12
N GLY A 43 -28.07 -23.92 -28.22
CA GLY A 43 -26.79 -24.62 -28.24
C GLY A 43 -25.62 -23.78 -27.72
N CYS A 44 -25.87 -22.64 -27.06
CA CYS A 44 -24.82 -21.88 -26.38
C CYS A 44 -24.33 -22.66 -25.16
N LYS A 45 -23.07 -23.10 -25.18
CA LYS A 45 -22.45 -23.82 -24.06
C LYS A 45 -22.44 -22.95 -22.79
N GLY A 46 -22.79 -23.55 -21.66
CA GLY A 46 -22.81 -22.89 -20.34
C GLY A 46 -24.15 -22.28 -19.95
N TYR A 47 -25.14 -22.34 -20.83
CA TYR A 47 -26.51 -21.87 -20.59
C TYR A 47 -27.48 -23.05 -20.55
N GLY A 48 -28.70 -22.82 -20.05
CA GLY A 48 -29.72 -23.86 -19.90
C GLY A 48 -30.22 -23.99 -18.47
N ARG A 49 -31.32 -24.72 -18.30
CA ARG A 49 -32.01 -24.86 -17.01
C ARG A 49 -31.15 -25.61 -15.99
N GLU A 50 -30.41 -26.60 -16.45
CA GLU A 50 -29.46 -27.39 -15.68
C GLU A 50 -28.20 -26.60 -15.26
N ARG A 51 -27.99 -25.40 -15.82
CA ARG A 51 -26.87 -24.51 -15.52
C ARG A 51 -27.27 -23.32 -14.65
N VAL A 52 -28.52 -23.26 -14.19
CA VAL A 52 -28.98 -22.24 -13.26
C VAL A 52 -28.28 -22.45 -11.91
N THR A 53 -27.42 -21.49 -11.55
CA THR A 53 -26.71 -21.50 -10.27
C THR A 53 -27.61 -21.02 -9.13
N PRO A 54 -27.26 -21.30 -7.86
CA PRO A 54 -27.98 -20.75 -6.72
C PRO A 54 -28.12 -19.22 -6.75
N TYR A 55 -27.09 -18.50 -7.22
CA TYR A 55 -27.15 -17.04 -7.34
C TYR A 55 -28.12 -16.56 -8.42
N ILE A 56 -28.21 -17.26 -9.56
CA ILE A 56 -29.21 -16.95 -10.59
C ILE A 56 -30.62 -17.21 -10.05
N HIS A 57 -30.82 -18.30 -9.31
CA HIS A 57 -32.10 -18.59 -8.66
C HIS A 57 -32.48 -17.52 -7.64
N ILE A 58 -31.54 -17.09 -6.79
CA ILE A 58 -31.74 -15.99 -5.82
C ILE A 58 -32.11 -14.69 -6.53
N LEU A 59 -31.39 -14.34 -7.60
CA LEU A 59 -31.65 -13.15 -8.39
C LEU A 59 -33.07 -13.13 -8.97
N ALA A 60 -33.50 -14.24 -9.59
CA ALA A 60 -34.77 -14.32 -10.30
C ALA A 60 -36.00 -14.45 -9.38
N HIS A 61 -35.87 -15.14 -8.25
CA HIS A 61 -37.03 -15.49 -7.42
C HIS A 61 -37.09 -14.76 -6.08
N HIS A 62 -35.96 -14.30 -5.54
CA HIS A 62 -35.90 -13.77 -4.17
C HIS A 62 -35.50 -12.29 -4.14
N ALA A 63 -34.63 -11.84 -5.06
CA ALA A 63 -34.05 -10.50 -4.98
C ALA A 63 -35.11 -9.39 -5.06
N SER A 64 -36.08 -9.45 -5.98
CA SER A 64 -37.12 -8.41 -6.10
C SER A 64 -37.95 -8.27 -4.81
N THR A 65 -38.45 -9.37 -4.27
CA THR A 65 -39.25 -9.35 -3.03
C THR A 65 -38.45 -8.84 -1.83
N LYS A 66 -37.15 -9.12 -1.78
CA LYS A 66 -36.26 -8.60 -0.74
C LYS A 66 -35.98 -7.11 -0.93
N HIS A 67 -35.78 -6.67 -2.17
CA HIS A 67 -35.57 -5.27 -2.50
C HIS A 67 -36.80 -4.42 -2.18
N GLU A 68 -38.00 -4.86 -2.56
CA GLU A 68 -39.26 -4.21 -2.19
C GLU A 68 -39.45 -4.13 -0.67
N LYS A 69 -39.12 -5.22 0.04
CA LYS A 69 -39.28 -5.27 1.50
C LYS A 69 -38.31 -4.37 2.26
N PHE A 70 -37.05 -4.34 1.83
CA PHE A 70 -35.97 -3.67 2.56
C PHE A 70 -35.55 -2.34 1.93
N GLN A 71 -36.15 -1.97 0.79
CA GLN A 71 -35.92 -0.76 0.01
C GLN A 71 -34.50 -0.59 -0.54
N CYS A 72 -33.54 -1.37 -0.05
CA CYS A 72 -32.15 -1.36 -0.50
C CYS A 72 -31.52 -2.73 -0.19
N LEU A 73 -31.01 -3.42 -1.22
CA LEU A 73 -30.19 -4.62 -1.01
C LEU A 73 -28.72 -4.28 -0.73
N GLY A 74 -28.23 -3.16 -1.25
CA GLY A 74 -26.83 -2.74 -1.12
C GLY A 74 -26.36 -2.55 0.33
N TRP A 75 -27.22 -2.02 1.20
CA TRP A 75 -26.89 -1.82 2.62
C TRP A 75 -26.65 -3.12 3.39
N PHE A 76 -27.22 -4.23 2.93
CA PHE A 76 -27.04 -5.56 3.54
C PHE A 76 -25.88 -6.35 2.91
N SER A 77 -25.10 -5.71 2.04
CA SER A 77 -23.91 -6.30 1.45
C SER A 77 -22.83 -6.58 2.51
N SER A 78 -22.14 -7.71 2.36
CA SER A 78 -20.99 -8.07 3.19
C SER A 78 -19.71 -7.31 2.81
N GLN A 79 -19.73 -6.47 1.77
CA GLN A 79 -18.54 -5.77 1.26
C GLN A 79 -17.80 -4.96 2.34
N GLY A 80 -18.53 -4.33 3.26
CA GLY A 80 -17.95 -3.58 4.37
C GLY A 80 -17.18 -4.47 5.36
N ILE A 81 -17.61 -5.72 5.53
CA ILE A 81 -16.95 -6.70 6.40
C ILE A 81 -15.63 -7.14 5.75
N GLU A 82 -15.65 -7.45 4.45
CA GLU A 82 -14.44 -7.86 3.72
C GLU A 82 -13.37 -6.77 3.73
N LYS A 83 -13.76 -5.51 3.50
CA LYS A 83 -12.83 -4.38 3.60
C LYS A 83 -12.22 -4.24 4.99
N LYS A 84 -13.01 -4.46 6.06
CA LYS A 84 -12.51 -4.46 7.44
C LYS A 84 -11.56 -5.62 7.70
N ASN A 85 -11.83 -6.80 7.14
CA ASN A 85 -10.94 -7.96 7.24
C ASN A 85 -9.58 -7.68 6.59
N ASP A 86 -9.56 -7.06 5.41
CA ASP A 86 -8.31 -6.66 4.74
C ASP A 86 -7.47 -5.70 5.59
N ILE A 87 -8.12 -4.70 6.21
CA ILE A 87 -7.47 -3.76 7.12
C ILE A 87 -6.88 -4.49 8.33
N LEU A 88 -7.67 -5.36 8.98
CA LEU A 88 -7.22 -6.12 10.15
C LEU A 88 -6.05 -7.03 9.80
N LYS A 89 -6.09 -7.69 8.64
CA LYS A 89 -4.98 -8.51 8.14
C LYS A 89 -3.73 -7.67 7.93
N HIS A 90 -3.85 -6.50 7.32
CA HIS A 90 -2.73 -5.58 7.14
C HIS A 90 -2.12 -5.15 8.50
N LEU A 91 -2.94 -4.77 9.47
CA LEU A 91 -2.48 -4.36 10.80
C LEU A 91 -1.79 -5.50 11.56
N HIS A 92 -2.35 -6.71 11.46
CA HIS A 92 -1.76 -7.90 12.04
C HIS A 92 -0.35 -8.18 11.52
N HIS A 93 -0.12 -8.05 10.20
CA HIS A 93 1.19 -8.35 9.61
C HIS A 93 2.22 -7.22 9.76
N SER A 94 1.78 -5.95 9.82
CA SER A 94 2.67 -4.78 9.76
C SER A 94 2.97 -4.13 11.11
N ARG A 95 2.00 -4.11 12.04
CA ARG A 95 2.05 -3.26 13.24
C ARG A 95 1.79 -4.00 14.56
N SER A 96 1.35 -5.25 14.51
CA SER A 96 1.08 -6.05 15.71
C SER A 96 2.37 -6.66 16.26
N ASN A 97 2.48 -6.68 17.59
CA ASN A 97 3.55 -7.39 18.31
C ASN A 97 3.25 -8.89 18.45
N LYS A 98 2.08 -9.35 17.97
CA LYS A 98 1.65 -10.77 17.91
C LYS A 98 1.59 -11.50 19.26
N TRP A 99 1.57 -10.77 20.37
CA TRP A 99 1.42 -11.37 21.70
C TRP A 99 -0.03 -11.78 21.97
N ASN A 100 -0.98 -10.96 21.54
CA ASN A 100 -2.39 -11.32 21.40
C ASN A 100 -2.90 -10.75 20.08
N SER A 101 -2.73 -11.51 19.00
CA SER A 101 -2.94 -11.05 17.62
C SER A 101 -4.30 -10.41 17.39
N ALA A 102 -5.37 -11.03 17.88
CA ALA A 102 -6.74 -10.53 17.72
C ALA A 102 -6.97 -9.23 18.51
N ALA A 103 -6.59 -9.20 19.80
CA ALA A 103 -6.75 -8.01 20.62
C ALA A 103 -5.88 -6.85 20.12
N ASP A 104 -4.67 -7.13 19.64
CA ASP A 104 -3.74 -6.12 19.12
C ASP A 104 -4.26 -5.52 17.81
N ALA A 105 -4.74 -6.35 16.87
CA ALA A 105 -5.33 -5.88 15.62
C ALA A 105 -6.55 -4.98 15.87
N LEU A 106 -7.43 -5.37 16.81
CA LEU A 106 -8.60 -4.59 17.19
C LEU A 106 -8.21 -3.24 17.84
N LYS A 107 -7.26 -3.25 18.78
CA LYS A 107 -6.75 -2.02 19.41
C LYS A 107 -6.12 -1.08 18.39
N LEU A 108 -5.35 -1.61 17.44
CA LEU A 108 -4.73 -0.82 16.38
C LEU A 108 -5.77 -0.22 15.43
N ALA A 109 -6.78 -0.99 15.04
CA ALA A 109 -7.88 -0.49 14.21
C ALA A 109 -8.62 0.66 14.90
N LYS A 110 -8.94 0.51 16.20
CA LYS A 110 -9.58 1.58 16.98
C LYS A 110 -8.72 2.82 17.17
N ARG A 111 -7.40 2.67 17.30
CA ARG A 111 -6.47 3.82 17.34
C ARG A 111 -6.43 4.57 16.02
N LEU A 112 -6.53 3.88 14.88
CA LEU A 112 -6.57 4.51 13.56
C LEU A 112 -7.86 5.31 13.36
N GLU A 113 -9.01 4.70 13.67
CA GLU A 113 -10.32 5.36 13.63
C GLU A 113 -10.34 6.64 14.51
N ALA A 114 -9.77 6.57 15.73
CA ALA A 114 -9.65 7.73 16.60
C ALA A 114 -8.70 8.83 16.07
N ASN A 115 -7.74 8.48 15.21
CA ASN A 115 -6.82 9.45 14.62
C ASN A 115 -7.42 10.14 13.38
N GLU A 116 -8.29 9.46 12.62
CA GLU A 116 -8.97 10.05 11.45
C GLU A 116 -9.87 11.24 11.82
N HIS A 117 -10.49 11.21 13.01
CA HIS A 117 -11.32 12.30 13.53
C HIS A 117 -10.52 13.53 13.98
N GLY A 118 -9.22 13.57 13.72
CA GLY A 118 -8.34 14.70 14.00
C GLY A 118 -7.98 14.78 15.48
N ARG A 119 -6.71 14.45 15.80
CA ARG A 119 -6.15 14.89 17.07
C ARG A 119 -5.90 16.39 16.97
N SER A 120 -6.50 17.17 17.86
CA SER A 120 -6.08 18.55 18.04
C SER A 120 -4.59 18.54 18.44
N SER A 121 -3.76 19.24 17.67
CA SER A 121 -2.36 19.43 18.03
C SER A 121 -2.34 20.13 19.38
N ARG A 122 -1.82 19.47 20.42
CA ARG A 122 -1.66 20.12 21.72
C ARG A 122 -0.72 21.30 21.53
N ALA A 123 -1.18 22.51 21.87
CA ALA A 123 -0.33 23.70 21.83
C ALA A 123 0.85 23.48 22.78
N TYR A 124 2.05 23.33 22.21
CA TYR A 124 3.26 23.21 23.00
C TYR A 124 3.72 24.59 23.44
N ILE A 125 3.52 24.91 24.72
CA ILE A 125 3.99 26.15 25.31
C ILE A 125 5.44 25.95 25.77
N LYS A 126 6.36 26.62 25.06
CA LYS A 126 7.77 26.72 25.47
C LYS A 126 7.88 27.62 26.69
N ARG A 127 7.89 27.01 27.89
CA ARG A 127 7.97 27.77 29.15
C ARG A 127 9.34 28.41 29.39
N ASP A 128 10.41 27.76 28.93
CA ASP A 128 11.78 28.22 29.14
C ASP A 128 12.28 29.08 27.98
N VAL A 129 12.09 30.40 28.10
CA VAL A 129 12.50 31.36 27.07
C VAL A 129 14.02 31.42 26.95
N ASP A 130 14.75 31.21 28.05
CA ASP A 130 16.22 31.22 28.06
C ASP A 130 16.79 30.07 27.24
N TYR A 131 16.28 28.86 27.51
CA TYR A 131 16.67 27.66 26.77
C TYR A 131 16.26 27.71 25.30
N TRP A 132 15.02 28.12 25.00
CA TRP A 132 14.47 28.05 23.65
C TRP A 132 14.82 29.24 22.75
N SER A 133 14.95 30.45 23.31
CA SER A 133 15.08 31.70 22.54
C SER A 133 16.41 32.42 22.77
N ARG A 134 17.02 32.31 23.96
CA ARG A 134 18.27 33.02 24.30
C ARG A 134 19.52 32.13 24.20
N GLY A 135 19.49 31.14 23.32
CA GLY A 135 20.68 30.36 22.96
C GLY A 135 21.02 29.18 23.87
N GLY A 136 20.27 28.93 24.96
CA GLY A 136 20.56 27.80 25.86
C GLY A 136 20.52 26.43 25.18
N ILE A 137 19.71 26.25 24.13
CA ILE A 137 19.71 25.04 23.30
C ILE A 137 21.01 24.86 22.50
N GLN A 138 21.62 25.95 22.03
CA GLN A 138 22.87 25.89 21.28
C GLN A 138 24.02 25.51 22.21
N GLU A 139 24.08 26.13 23.40
CA GLU A 139 25.06 25.80 24.43
C GLU A 139 24.92 24.37 24.94
N SER A 140 23.69 23.90 25.17
CA SER A 140 23.42 22.52 25.57
C SER A 140 23.90 21.52 24.53
N ARG A 141 23.75 21.83 23.23
CA ARG A 141 24.20 20.97 22.13
C ARG A 141 25.72 20.98 21.98
N LEU A 142 26.38 22.11 22.19
CA LEU A 142 27.84 22.24 22.18
C LEU A 142 28.50 21.42 23.31
N LYS A 143 27.84 21.35 24.47
CA LYS A 143 28.31 20.60 25.65
C LYS A 143 28.10 19.08 25.54
N ARG A 144 27.35 18.59 24.54
CA ARG A 144 27.16 17.15 24.37
C ARG A 144 28.42 16.53 23.79
N PRO A 145 28.97 15.47 24.41
CA PRO A 145 30.09 14.74 23.83
C PRO A 145 29.64 14.19 22.47
N ARG A 146 30.39 14.51 21.41
CA ARG A 146 30.18 13.87 20.10
C ARG A 146 30.58 12.41 20.26
N CYS A 147 29.67 11.47 19.95
CA CYS A 147 30.00 10.04 19.94
C CYS A 147 30.99 9.63 18.82
N ALA A 148 31.43 10.57 18.00
CA ALA A 148 32.48 10.33 17.01
C ALA A 148 33.80 10.88 17.54
N GLU A 149 34.75 9.98 17.80
CA GLU A 149 36.15 10.37 17.96
C GLU A 149 36.61 11.06 16.67
N GLU A 150 37.09 12.28 16.81
CA GLU A 150 37.73 13.01 15.74
C GLU A 150 39.11 12.35 15.55
N SER A 151 39.19 11.34 14.68
CA SER A 151 40.45 10.66 14.41
C SER A 151 41.43 11.70 13.86
N THR A 152 42.45 12.07 14.63
CA THR A 152 43.62 12.77 14.12
C THR A 152 44.28 11.83 13.12
N ARG A 153 43.97 12.01 11.83
CA ARG A 153 44.61 11.23 10.77
C ARG A 153 46.02 11.77 10.61
N GLU A 154 46.98 11.10 11.23
CA GLU A 154 48.38 11.21 10.85
C GLU A 154 48.51 10.92 9.34
N PRO A 155 49.36 11.65 8.59
CA PRO A 155 49.54 11.42 7.16
C PRO A 155 50.23 10.07 6.94
N HIS A 156 49.45 9.05 6.62
CA HIS A 156 50.00 7.76 6.18
C HIS A 156 50.63 7.88 4.78
N PRO A 157 51.77 7.20 4.52
CA PRO A 157 52.37 7.14 3.20
C PRO A 157 51.41 6.51 2.18
N PRO A 158 51.53 6.85 0.87
CA PRO A 158 50.55 6.48 -0.13
C PRO A 158 50.35 4.95 -0.18
N PRO A 159 49.15 4.44 0.12
CA PRO A 159 48.90 3.01 0.21
C PRO A 159 48.77 2.37 -1.19
N ASN A 160 49.27 1.14 -1.30
CA ASN A 160 49.28 0.36 -2.54
C ASN A 160 47.85 0.01 -3.00
N ALA A 161 47.48 0.41 -4.23
CA ALA A 161 46.13 0.26 -4.78
C ALA A 161 45.64 -1.20 -4.89
N ASP A 162 46.55 -2.19 -4.81
CA ASP A 162 46.22 -3.61 -4.88
C ASP A 162 45.76 -4.24 -3.54
N GLU A 163 45.89 -3.52 -2.42
CA GLU A 163 45.44 -3.99 -1.11
C GLU A 163 44.16 -3.31 -0.63
N MET A 164 43.71 -2.26 -1.32
CA MET A 164 42.54 -1.49 -0.92
C MET A 164 41.22 -2.25 -1.09
N ASP A 165 40.33 -2.07 -0.11
CA ASP A 165 38.93 -2.50 -0.18
C ASP A 165 38.08 -1.57 -1.07
N ALA A 166 36.93 -2.06 -1.55
CA ALA A 166 35.99 -1.31 -2.39
C ALA A 166 35.60 0.05 -1.80
N GLY A 167 35.45 0.13 -0.47
CA GLY A 167 35.12 1.38 0.21
C GLY A 167 36.21 2.43 0.06
N GLN A 168 37.46 2.04 0.30
CA GLN A 168 38.62 2.92 0.24
C GLN A 168 38.90 3.37 -1.22
N LEU A 169 38.76 2.46 -2.19
CA LEU A 169 38.94 2.78 -3.61
C LEU A 169 37.94 3.84 -4.11
N ARG A 170 36.71 3.83 -3.61
CA ARG A 170 35.70 4.83 -3.97
C ARG A 170 35.98 6.20 -3.34
N THR A 171 36.52 6.20 -2.13
CA THR A 171 36.93 7.44 -1.46
C THR A 171 38.07 8.11 -2.21
N GLU A 172 39.09 7.36 -2.63
CA GLU A 172 40.20 7.89 -3.43
C GLU A 172 39.75 8.37 -4.82
N LEU A 173 38.93 7.57 -5.52
CA LEU A 173 38.37 8.01 -6.81
C LEU A 173 37.55 9.30 -6.66
N ARG A 174 36.81 9.45 -5.56
CA ARG A 174 36.05 10.68 -5.28
C ARG A 174 36.96 11.86 -4.94
N ALA A 175 38.06 11.64 -4.21
CA ALA A 175 39.05 12.68 -3.94
C ALA A 175 39.74 13.17 -5.23
N ILE A 176 39.94 12.27 -6.19
CA ILE A 176 40.46 12.57 -7.54
C ILE A 176 39.38 13.22 -8.44
N GLY A 177 38.11 13.27 -7.99
CA GLY A 177 36.99 13.91 -8.69
C GLY A 177 36.13 12.97 -9.54
N VAL A 178 36.40 11.66 -9.50
CA VAL A 178 35.69 10.65 -10.30
C VAL A 178 34.56 10.03 -9.49
N ARG A 179 33.30 10.31 -9.88
CA ARG A 179 32.12 9.66 -9.30
C ARG A 179 31.82 8.38 -10.05
N THR A 180 31.83 7.24 -9.36
CA THR A 180 31.56 5.92 -9.98
C THR A 180 30.43 5.20 -9.25
N ALA A 181 29.55 4.55 -10.01
CA ALA A 181 28.50 3.66 -9.49
C ALA A 181 28.92 2.17 -9.47
N VAL A 182 30.16 1.89 -9.89
CA VAL A 182 30.67 0.54 -10.08
C VAL A 182 30.87 -0.15 -8.73
N LYS A 183 30.40 -1.40 -8.62
CA LYS A 183 30.48 -2.21 -7.39
C LYS A 183 31.65 -3.19 -7.35
N GLY A 184 32.23 -3.55 -8.49
CA GLY A 184 33.31 -4.54 -8.56
C GLY A 184 34.69 -3.97 -8.23
N VAL A 185 35.38 -4.57 -7.24
CA VAL A 185 36.71 -4.17 -6.75
C VAL A 185 37.75 -4.11 -7.88
N LYS A 186 37.82 -5.15 -8.73
CA LYS A 186 38.80 -5.22 -9.85
C LYS A 186 38.67 -4.04 -10.82
N LYS A 187 37.43 -3.63 -11.14
CA LYS A 187 37.18 -2.47 -12.01
C LYS A 187 37.51 -1.15 -11.32
N LEU A 188 37.23 -1.02 -10.02
CA LEU A 188 37.58 0.17 -9.24
C LEU A 188 39.10 0.39 -9.17
N ARG A 189 39.89 -0.69 -8.98
CA ARG A 189 41.35 -0.63 -9.01
C ARG A 189 41.90 -0.19 -10.37
N ALA A 190 41.37 -0.76 -11.45
CA ALA A 190 41.77 -0.39 -12.80
C ALA A 190 41.45 1.09 -13.11
N MET A 191 40.30 1.59 -12.65
CA MET A 191 39.93 3.01 -12.79
C MET A 191 40.88 3.92 -12.02
N LEU A 192 41.23 3.56 -10.78
CA LEU A 192 42.13 4.34 -9.94
C LEU A 192 43.54 4.40 -10.56
N LYS A 193 44.10 3.25 -10.97
CA LYS A 193 45.41 3.17 -11.63
C LYS A 193 45.45 3.98 -12.93
N ARG A 194 44.39 3.94 -13.75
CA ARG A 194 44.30 4.71 -15.01
C ARG A 194 44.33 6.21 -14.77
N GLU A 195 43.60 6.70 -13.76
CA GLU A 195 43.54 8.14 -13.47
C GLU A 195 44.82 8.65 -12.79
N GLN A 196 45.47 7.82 -11.97
CA GLN A 196 46.81 8.12 -11.44
C GLN A 196 47.85 8.20 -12.57
N GLN A 197 47.81 7.29 -13.54
CA GLN A 197 48.74 7.29 -14.68
C GLN A 197 48.54 8.47 -15.63
N LYS A 198 47.28 8.91 -15.86
CA LYS A 198 46.99 10.12 -16.65
C LYS A 198 47.58 11.39 -16.04
N ARG A 199 47.57 11.51 -14.71
CA ARG A 199 48.12 12.67 -13.99
C ARG A 199 49.64 12.68 -13.93
N LEU A 200 50.30 11.54 -14.08
CA LEU A 200 51.76 11.42 -14.15
C LEU A 200 52.33 11.76 -15.54
N LEU A 201 51.48 11.85 -16.57
CA LEU A 201 51.85 12.14 -17.96
C LEU A 201 51.46 13.56 -18.40
N GLN A 202 50.96 14.39 -17.48
CA GLN A 202 50.68 15.82 -17.65
C GLN A 202 51.70 16.64 -16.87
#